data_AF-A0A3D0YRU6-F1
#
_entry.id   AF-A0A3D0YRU6-F1
#
_cell.length_a   1.000
_cell.length_b   1.000
_cell.length_c   1.000
_cell.angle_alpha   90.00
_cell.angle_beta   90.00
_cell.angle_gamma   90.00
#
_symmetry.space_group_name_H-M   'P 1'
#
loop_
_entity.id
_entity.type
_entity.pdbx_description
1 polymer ?
#
loop_
_entity_poly.entity_id
_entity_poly.type
_entity_poly.pdbx_seq_one_letter_code
_entity_poly.pdbx_strand_id
1 'polypeptide(L)' 'MDWLKEVKRAHIIGIGGIGVSAVARLLLSSGVEVSGSDFAESGVVEV' A
#
# COMPACT_ATOMS: atom_id res chain seq x y z
N MET A 1 -7.19 -5.06 17.09
CA MET A 1 -7.08 -3.72 16.48
C MET A 1 -8.21 -3.59 15.47
N ASP A 2 -9.37 -3.10 15.90
CA ASP A 2 -10.56 -3.08 15.03
C ASP A 2 -10.62 -1.87 14.09
N TRP A 3 -9.82 -0.82 14.35
CA TRP A 3 -9.78 0.40 13.54
C TRP A 3 -9.37 0.16 12.07
N LEU A 4 -8.57 -0.87 11.80
CA LEU A 4 -8.16 -1.22 10.44
C LEU A 4 -9.33 -1.64 9.54
N LYS A 5 -10.41 -2.18 10.12
CA LYS A 5 -11.60 -2.60 9.35
C LYS A 5 -12.37 -1.43 8.76
N GLU A 6 -12.17 -0.22 9.29
CA GLU A 6 -12.85 0.99 8.82
C GLU A 6 -12.00 1.79 7.81
N VAL A 7 -10.74 1.41 7.61
CA VAL A 7 -9.83 2.09 6.69
C VAL A 7 -10.24 1.77 5.25
N LYS A 8 -10.71 2.79 4.54
CA LYS A 8 -11.08 2.68 3.11
C LYS A 8 -9.95 3.08 2.16
N ARG A 9 -9.03 3.93 2.63
CA ARG A 9 -7.93 4.47 1.83
C ARG A 9 -6.64 4.51 2.63
N ALA A 10 -5.52 4.15 2.00
CA ALA A 10 -4.20 4.24 2.57
C ALA A 10 -3.24 4.93 1.58
N HIS A 11 -2.41 5.85 2.09
CA HIS A 11 -1.27 6.39 1.34
C HIS A 11 0.02 5.89 1.99
N ILE A 12 0.86 5.22 1.22
CA ILE A 12 2.05 4.54 1.72
C ILE A 12 3.32 5.23 1.19
N ILE A 13 4.18 5.66 2.12
CA ILE A 13 5.49 6.25 1.81
C ILE A 13 6.53 5.14 1.68
N GLY A 14 7.36 5.18 0.65
CA GLY A 14 8.34 4.13 0.35
C GLY A 14 7.70 2.88 -0.27
N ILE A 15 6.62 3.05 -1.05
CA ILE A 15 5.80 1.95 -1.58
C ILE A 15 6.57 0.99 -2.52
N GLY A 16 7.69 1.44 -3.09
CA GLY A 16 8.55 0.66 -3.96
C GLY A 16 9.51 -0.29 -3.25
N GLY A 17 9.63 -0.19 -1.92
CA GLY A 17 10.38 -1.15 -1.12
C GLY A 17 9.65 -2.49 -1.01
N ILE A 18 10.33 -3.61 -1.30
CA ILE A 18 9.72 -4.95 -1.40
C ILE A 18 8.79 -5.35 -0.23
N GLY A 19 9.17 -5.02 1.01
CA GLY A 19 8.34 -5.31 2.19
C GLY A 19 7.10 -4.42 2.27
N VAL A 20 7.25 -3.15 1.92
CA VAL A 20 6.16 -2.16 1.91
C VAL A 20 5.17 -2.48 0.79
N SER A 21 5.68 -2.86 -0.37
CA SER A 21 4.90 -3.36 -1.51
C SER A 21 4.05 -4.57 -1.15
N ALA A 22 4.57 -5.51 -0.36
CA ALA A 22 3.80 -6.67 0.09
C ALA A 22 2.61 -6.24 0.97
N VAL A 23 2.82 -5.30 1.89
CA VAL A 23 1.74 -4.73 2.73
C VAL A 23 0.72 -3.98 1.87
N ALA A 24 1.16 -3.18 0.90
CA ALA A 24 0.28 -2.47 -0.04
C ALA A 24 -0.63 -3.44 -0.80
N ARG A 25 -0.08 -4.56 -1.29
CA ARG A 25 -0.85 -5.62 -1.99
C ARG A 25 -1.87 -6.30 -1.07
N LEU A 26 -1.52 -6.54 0.19
CA LEU A 26 -2.46 -7.11 1.17
C LEU A 26 -3.63 -6.16 1.44
N LEU A 27 -3.36 -4.87 1.60
CA LEU A 27 -4.40 -3.85 1.79
C LEU A 27 -5.33 -3.75 0.57
N LEU A 28 -4.76 -3.72 -0.65
CA LEU A 28 -5.54 -3.78 -1.89
C LEU A 28 -6.45 -5.02 -1.94
N SER A 29 -5.91 -6.21 -1.64
CA SER A 29 -6.68 -7.46 -1.62
C SER A 29 -7.80 -7.47 -0.58
N SER A 30 -7.68 -6.62 0.45
CA SER A 30 -8.68 -6.44 1.50
C SER A 30 -9.73 -5.39 1.14
N GLY A 31 -9.69 -4.82 -0.07
CA GLY A 31 -10.63 -3.81 -0.55
C GLY A 31 -10.30 -2.38 -0.15
N VAL A 32 -9.10 -2.13 0.37
CA VAL A 32 -8.62 -0.78 0.69
C VAL A 32 -8.04 -0.15 -0.58
N GLU A 33 -8.43 1.09 -0.89
CA GLU A 33 -7.79 1.84 -1.97
C GLU A 33 -6.39 2.26 -1.50
N VAL A 34 -5.35 1.87 -2.24
CA VAL A 34 -3.97 2.17 -1.89
C VAL A 34 -3.38 3.15 -2.91
N SER A 35 -2.74 4.17 -2.40
CA SER A 35 -1.85 5.07 -3.15
C SER A 35 -0.49 5.08 -2.47
N GLY A 36 0.53 5.60 -3.13
CA GLY A 36 1.83 5.73 -2.49
C GLY A 36 2.78 6.67 -3.19
N SER A 37 3.90 6.92 -2.53
CA SER A 37 5.02 7.67 -3.07
C SER A 37 6.32 6.95 -2.73
N ASP A 38 7.32 7.11 -3.59
CA ASP A 38 8.68 6.64 -3.36
C ASP A 38 9.65 7.67 -3.95
N PHE A 39 10.92 7.58 -3.53
CA PHE A 39 11.97 8.45 -4.03
C PHE A 39 12.34 8.14 -5.49
N ALA A 40 12.20 6.88 -5.92
CA ALA A 40 12.45 6.44 -7.28
C ALA A 40 11.31 5.59 -7.81
N GLU A 41 11.09 5.60 -9.13
CA GLU A 41 10.17 4.65 -9.77
C GLU A 41 10.63 3.22 -9.52
N SER A 42 9.69 2.35 -9.15
CA SER A 42 9.94 0.94 -8.90
C SER A 42 8.94 0.11 -9.69
N GLY A 43 9.39 -0.95 -10.36
CA GLY A 43 8.49 -1.91 -11.01
C GLY A 43 7.85 -2.91 -10.04
N VAL A 44 7.95 -2.67 -8.72
CA VAL A 44 7.56 -3.61 -7.67
C VAL A 44 6.07 -3.50 -7.34
N VAL A 45 5.48 -2.32 -7.53
CA VAL A 45 4.05 -2.06 -7.27
C VAL A 45 3.44 -1.32 -8.46
N GLU A 46 2.37 -1.90 -9.01
CA GLU A 46 1.39 -1.20 -9.83
C GLU A 46 0.15 -1.02 -8.95
N VAL A 47 -0.14 0.24 -8.56
CA VAL A 47 -1.32 0.67 -7.79
C VAL A 47 -2.19 1.55 -8.65
#